data_AF-A0A8J5CKS1-F1
#
_entry.id   AF-A0A8J5CKS1-F1
#
_cell.length_a   1.000
_cell.length_b   1.000
_cell.length_c   1.000
_cell.angle_alpha   90.00
_cell.angle_beta   90.00
_cell.angle_gamma   90.00
#
_symmetry.space_group_name_H-M   'P 1'
#
loop_
_entity.id
_entity.type
_entity.pdbx_description
1 polymer ?
#
loop_
_entity_poly.entity_id
_entity_poly.type
_entity_poly.pdbx_seq_one_letter_code
_entity_poly.pdbx_strand_id
1 'polypeptide(L)'
;MNTLQRAAPDRLEPTLPGSISSNGKLHCRLGTQYLRTQPIRNSSTLLCDAILSDDNFLQHATQNHQLVVTGENDMPTQVSKGRTSPRLDLASTHEEADILITQQAIHLAKEDPESHVRVVCDDTDVFALLAYYYLSEKLQSSLTMQSPIMGRSCIDVKEETARKHSAIVPELLALHALTGCDSVAATYGIGKTKAIAVARKGYTLDQLGKPLANIV
;
A
#
# COMPACT_ATOMS: atom_id res chain seq x y z
N MET A 1 -36.77 62.78 -13.04
CA MET A 1 -35.67 61.86 -13.36
C MET A 1 -34.63 62.00 -12.27
N ASN A 2 -34.69 61.16 -11.23
CA ASN A 2 -33.77 61.18 -10.11
C ASN A 2 -33.19 59.78 -9.87
N THR A 3 -31.90 59.81 -9.57
CA THR A 3 -30.88 58.77 -9.58
C THR A 3 -31.05 57.78 -8.43
N LEU A 4 -30.98 56.48 -8.74
CA LEU A 4 -30.89 55.39 -7.76
C LEU A 4 -29.44 55.25 -7.28
N GLN A 5 -29.22 55.47 -5.98
CA GLN A 5 -28.03 55.01 -5.25
C GLN A 5 -28.06 53.48 -5.13
N ARG A 6 -26.94 52.81 -5.42
CA ARG A 6 -26.67 51.44 -4.96
C ARG A 6 -25.32 51.38 -4.26
N ALA A 7 -25.36 50.72 -3.11
CA ALA A 7 -24.32 50.64 -2.09
C ALA A 7 -23.08 49.86 -2.51
N ALA A 8 -21.94 50.26 -1.94
CA ALA A 8 -20.67 49.52 -2.00
C ALA A 8 -20.71 48.31 -1.06
N PRO A 9 -20.08 47.17 -1.42
CA PRO A 9 -19.98 46.02 -0.53
C PRO A 9 -18.83 46.17 0.49
N ASP A 10 -19.14 45.76 1.72
CA ASP A 10 -18.26 45.73 2.88
C ASP A 10 -16.97 44.92 2.66
N ARG A 11 -15.85 45.49 3.14
CA ARG A 11 -14.59 44.77 3.37
C ARG A 11 -14.77 43.83 4.57
N LEU A 12 -14.69 42.52 4.33
CA LEU A 12 -14.47 41.53 5.38
C LEU A 12 -12.96 41.28 5.50
N GLU A 13 -12.41 41.59 6.67
CA GLU A 13 -11.01 41.33 7.02
C GLU A 13 -10.74 39.82 7.20
N PRO A 14 -9.53 39.33 6.87
CA PRO A 14 -9.17 37.94 7.05
C PRO A 14 -8.90 37.62 8.54
N THR A 15 -9.73 36.75 9.11
CA THR A 15 -9.51 36.13 10.41
C THR A 15 -8.49 35.00 10.30
N LEU A 16 -7.40 35.09 11.08
CA LEU A 16 -6.45 34.00 11.32
C LEU A 16 -7.12 32.88 12.12
N PRO A 17 -7.00 31.59 11.76
CA PRO A 17 -7.37 30.51 12.65
C PRO A 17 -6.13 29.82 13.22
N GLY A 18 -5.77 30.23 14.42
CA GLY A 18 -4.95 29.46 15.36
C GLY A 18 -5.49 29.70 16.76
N SER A 19 -6.29 28.78 17.28
CA SER A 19 -6.54 28.68 18.72
C SER A 19 -6.73 27.22 19.14
N ILE A 20 -5.92 26.84 20.12
CA ILE A 20 -5.86 25.52 20.74
C ILE A 20 -7.01 25.44 21.74
N SER A 21 -7.87 24.42 21.61
CA SER A 21 -8.85 24.06 22.63
C SER A 21 -8.39 22.80 23.35
N SER A 22 -8.29 22.90 24.66
CA SER A 22 -8.01 21.81 25.60
C SER A 22 -9.19 20.84 25.63
N ASN A 23 -9.20 19.85 24.73
CA ASN A 23 -9.77 18.52 24.89
C ASN A 23 -9.50 17.72 23.62
N GLY A 24 -8.62 16.71 23.71
CA GLY A 24 -8.02 15.98 22.59
C GLY A 24 -9.01 15.19 21.73
N LYS A 25 -9.58 15.84 20.72
CA LYS A 25 -10.19 15.22 19.53
C LYS A 25 -9.87 16.05 18.30
N LEU A 26 -8.96 15.54 17.45
CA LEU A 26 -8.75 16.08 16.11
C LEU A 26 -9.93 15.66 15.23
N HIS A 27 -10.80 16.63 14.91
CA HIS A 27 -11.89 16.48 13.95
C HIS A 27 -11.42 17.14 12.65
N CYS A 28 -10.93 16.36 11.68
CA CYS A 28 -10.58 16.89 10.37
C CYS A 28 -11.88 17.13 9.57
N ARG A 29 -12.31 18.39 9.44
CA ARG A 29 -13.34 18.81 8.47
C ARG A 29 -12.62 19.26 7.20
N LEU A 30 -12.74 18.48 6.12
CA LEU A 30 -12.35 18.91 4.78
C LEU A 30 -13.34 19.97 4.28
N GLY A 31 -12.93 21.24 4.34
CA GLY A 31 -13.62 22.34 3.68
C GLY A 31 -13.15 22.44 2.23
N THR A 32 -14.09 22.33 1.30
CA THR A 32 -13.85 22.52 -0.14
C THR A 32 -13.60 24.01 -0.40
N GLN A 33 -12.35 24.38 -0.68
CA GLN A 33 -12.05 25.64 -1.36
C GLN A 33 -11.51 25.35 -2.76
N TYR A 34 -12.27 25.78 -3.75
CA TYR A 34 -11.90 25.84 -5.15
C TYR A 34 -10.65 26.72 -5.30
N LEU A 35 -9.51 26.11 -5.63
CA LEU A 35 -8.32 26.84 -6.09
C LEU A 35 -7.90 26.34 -7.47
N ARG A 36 -7.76 27.33 -8.35
CA ARG A 36 -7.29 27.32 -9.73
C ARG A 36 -6.26 26.23 -10.04
N THR A 37 -6.51 25.59 -11.18
CA THR A 37 -5.62 24.74 -12.01
C THR A 37 -4.13 24.97 -11.78
N GLN A 38 -3.55 24.20 -10.85
CA GLN A 38 -2.16 23.77 -10.91
C GLN A 38 -2.12 22.48 -11.76
N PRO A 39 -1.02 22.19 -12.47
CA PRO A 39 -0.84 20.86 -13.08
C PRO A 39 -1.03 19.82 -11.97
N ILE A 40 -1.86 18.81 -12.23
CA ILE A 40 -2.19 17.76 -11.27
C ILE A 40 -0.89 17.03 -10.95
N ARG A 41 -0.23 17.41 -9.84
CA ARG A 41 0.79 16.58 -9.22
C ARG A 41 0.08 15.37 -8.65
N ASN A 42 0.63 14.18 -8.90
CA ASN A 42 0.06 12.94 -8.38
C ASN A 42 -0.08 13.05 -6.85
N SER A 43 -1.19 12.54 -6.32
CA SER A 43 -1.53 12.66 -4.88
C SER A 43 -0.47 12.02 -3.97
N SER A 44 0.20 10.97 -4.45
CA SER A 44 1.29 10.28 -3.75
C SER A 44 2.52 11.18 -3.54
N THR A 45 2.94 11.93 -4.57
CA THR A 45 4.08 12.87 -4.50
C THR A 45 3.84 13.94 -3.47
N LEU A 46 2.63 14.53 -3.48
CA LEU A 46 2.26 15.58 -2.54
C LEU A 46 2.29 15.09 -1.09
N LEU A 47 1.90 13.83 -0.85
CA LEU A 47 1.94 13.25 0.49
C LEU A 47 3.37 12.94 0.93
N CYS A 48 4.18 12.30 0.08
CA CYS A 48 5.56 11.97 0.39
C CYS A 48 6.40 13.24 0.66
N ASP A 49 6.26 14.24 -0.21
CA ASP A 49 6.93 15.54 -0.05
C ASP A 49 6.49 16.23 1.24
N ALA A 50 5.19 16.20 1.56
CA ALA A 50 4.67 16.79 2.79
C ALA A 50 5.24 16.09 4.04
N ILE A 51 5.31 14.76 4.04
CA ILE A 51 5.90 13.98 5.15
C ILE A 51 7.39 14.31 5.29
N LEU A 52 8.12 14.32 4.17
CA LEU A 52 9.57 14.55 4.15
C LEU A 52 9.96 16.01 4.46
N SER A 53 9.02 16.95 4.35
CA SER A 53 9.23 18.37 4.65
C SER A 53 8.82 18.78 6.07
N ASP A 54 8.18 17.89 6.84
CA ASP A 54 7.75 18.17 8.22
C ASP A 54 8.83 17.77 9.22
N ASP A 55 9.80 18.67 9.44
CA ASP A 55 10.91 18.45 10.37
C ASP A 55 10.45 18.11 11.80
N ASN A 56 9.33 18.68 12.25
CA ASN A 56 8.83 18.45 13.59
C ASN A 56 8.31 17.00 13.70
N PHE A 57 7.47 16.58 12.75
CA PHE A 57 7.00 15.20 12.67
C PHE A 57 8.19 14.23 12.57
N LEU A 58 9.11 14.47 11.65
CA LEU A 58 10.24 13.57 11.41
C LEU A 58 11.15 13.46 12.64
N GLN A 59 11.47 14.57 13.30
CA GLN A 59 12.27 14.52 14.53
C GLN A 59 11.59 13.67 15.59
N HIS A 60 10.29 13.86 15.86
CA HIS A 60 9.59 13.12 16.90
C HIS A 60 9.37 11.65 16.54
N ALA A 61 8.89 11.38 15.32
CA ALA A 61 8.55 10.03 14.86
C ALA A 61 9.78 9.12 14.70
N THR A 62 10.94 9.70 14.38
CA THR A 62 12.17 8.94 14.07
C THR A 62 13.25 9.02 15.15
N GLN A 63 12.92 9.45 16.38
CA GLN A 63 13.89 9.42 17.49
C GLN A 63 14.37 8.00 17.79
N ASN A 64 13.44 7.05 17.85
CA ASN A 64 13.68 5.65 18.22
C ASN A 64 13.43 4.68 17.06
N HIS A 65 12.96 5.17 15.92
CA HIS A 65 12.55 4.38 14.78
C HIS A 65 13.18 4.91 13.49
N GLN A 66 13.27 4.04 12.50
CA GLN A 66 13.58 4.43 11.12
C GLN A 66 12.28 4.47 10.34
N LEU A 67 12.04 5.56 9.62
CA LEU A 67 10.94 5.69 8.68
C LEU A 67 11.51 5.55 7.27
N VAL A 68 10.93 4.69 6.44
CA VAL A 68 11.26 4.63 5.01
C VAL A 68 10.04 5.11 4.25
N VAL A 69 10.22 6.13 3.42
CA VAL A 69 9.19 6.69 2.54
C VAL A 69 9.52 6.31 1.12
N THR A 70 8.58 5.62 0.47
CA THR A 70 8.65 5.25 -0.94
C THR A 70 7.58 6.04 -1.68
N GLY A 71 8.01 6.82 -2.67
CA GLY A 71 7.14 7.68 -3.48
C GLY A 71 7.39 7.44 -4.96
N GLU A 72 7.29 8.48 -5.78
CA GLU A 72 7.54 8.37 -7.23
C GLU A 72 9.00 8.18 -7.61
N ASN A 73 9.93 8.44 -6.70
CA ASN A 73 11.34 8.20 -6.97
C ASN A 73 11.63 6.71 -6.80
N ASP A 74 12.32 6.12 -7.78
CA ASP A 74 12.74 4.72 -7.77
C ASP A 74 13.54 4.35 -6.51
N MET A 75 14.15 5.34 -5.85
CA MET A 75 14.94 5.14 -4.64
C MET A 75 14.21 5.66 -3.39
N PRO A 76 13.82 4.77 -2.46
CA PRO A 76 13.20 5.17 -1.20
C PRO A 76 14.10 6.04 -0.33
N THR A 77 13.47 6.92 0.46
CA THR A 77 14.15 7.79 1.41
C THR A 77 13.95 7.27 2.83
N GLN A 78 15.04 6.94 3.51
CA GLN A 78 15.04 6.64 4.93
C GLN A 78 15.22 7.93 5.74
N VAL A 79 14.51 8.02 6.86
CA VAL A 79 14.64 9.06 7.87
C VAL A 79 14.95 8.43 9.22
N SER A 80 16.03 8.88 9.87
CA SER A 80 16.39 8.47 11.23
C SER A 80 16.92 9.67 12.00
N LYS A 81 16.37 9.92 13.19
CA LYS A 81 16.72 11.06 14.05
C LYS A 81 16.62 12.40 13.28
N GLY A 82 15.58 12.53 12.46
CA GLY A 82 15.34 13.70 11.59
C GLY A 82 16.31 13.87 10.42
N ARG A 83 17.23 12.93 10.18
CA ARG A 83 18.15 12.97 9.03
C ARG A 83 17.69 12.04 7.93
N THR A 84 17.74 12.51 6.70
CA THR A 84 17.36 11.74 5.51
C THR A 84 18.58 11.06 4.86
N SER A 85 18.39 9.87 4.31
CA SER A 85 19.40 9.11 3.57
C SER A 85 18.71 8.19 2.54
N PRO A 86 19.31 7.94 1.37
CA PRO A 86 18.74 7.02 0.39
C PRO A 86 18.83 5.55 0.82
N ARG A 87 17.89 4.72 0.37
CA ARG A 87 17.88 3.24 0.52
C ARG A 87 18.02 2.55 -0.83
N LEU A 88 19.25 2.45 -1.32
CA LEU A 88 19.58 1.85 -2.62
C LEU A 88 19.19 0.36 -2.70
N ASP A 89 19.27 -0.34 -1.58
CA ASP A 89 18.87 -1.74 -1.40
C ASP A 89 17.37 -1.99 -1.60
N LEU A 90 16.55 -0.94 -1.48
CA LEU A 90 15.10 -0.96 -1.70
C LEU A 90 14.69 -0.28 -3.02
N ALA A 91 15.65 0.07 -3.88
CA ALA A 91 15.33 0.75 -5.14
C ALA A 91 14.53 -0.17 -6.08
N SER A 92 13.48 0.38 -6.69
CA SER A 92 12.58 -0.34 -7.58
C SER A 92 11.99 0.62 -8.61
N THR A 93 11.91 0.19 -9.86
CA THR A 93 11.28 0.95 -10.95
C THR A 93 9.82 0.54 -11.17
N HIS A 94 9.25 -0.27 -10.28
CA HIS A 94 7.86 -0.69 -10.37
C HIS A 94 6.93 0.44 -9.93
N GLU A 95 5.90 0.70 -10.72
CA GLU A 95 4.89 1.74 -10.45
C GLU A 95 3.80 1.27 -9.47
N GLU A 96 3.52 -0.03 -9.41
CA GLU A 96 2.38 -0.56 -8.66
C GLU A 96 2.70 -0.69 -7.17
N ALA A 97 1.83 -0.10 -6.33
CA ALA A 97 2.06 0.02 -4.89
C ALA A 97 2.02 -1.33 -4.16
N ASP A 98 1.18 -2.26 -4.60
CA ASP A 98 1.09 -3.63 -4.08
C ASP A 98 2.39 -4.42 -4.30
N ILE A 99 3.03 -4.24 -5.46
CA ILE A 99 4.36 -4.77 -5.76
C ILE A 99 5.40 -4.16 -4.83
N LEU A 100 5.44 -2.83 -4.70
CA LEU A 100 6.42 -2.13 -3.85
C LEU A 100 6.30 -2.52 -2.38
N ILE A 101 5.07 -2.56 -1.84
CA ILE A 101 4.78 -2.96 -0.46
C ILE A 101 5.24 -4.41 -0.23
N THR A 102 4.92 -5.31 -1.16
CA THR A 102 5.33 -6.72 -1.08
C THR A 102 6.85 -6.84 -1.12
N GLN A 103 7.52 -6.18 -2.07
CA GLN A 103 8.98 -6.22 -2.21
C GLN A 103 9.67 -5.81 -0.91
N GLN A 104 9.22 -4.71 -0.29
CA GLN A 104 9.79 -4.23 0.97
C GLN A 104 9.50 -5.16 2.14
N ALA A 105 8.27 -5.66 2.26
CA ALA A 105 7.91 -6.59 3.32
C ALA A 105 8.72 -7.89 3.25
N ILE A 106 8.87 -8.45 2.04
CA ILE A 106 9.66 -9.65 1.79
C ILE A 106 11.16 -9.38 2.03
N HIS A 107 11.67 -8.21 1.62
CA HIS A 107 13.05 -7.81 1.89
C HIS A 107 13.34 -7.80 3.39
N LEU A 108 12.55 -7.08 4.18
CA LEU A 108 12.70 -7.03 5.65
C LEU A 108 12.61 -8.42 6.28
N ALA A 109 11.67 -9.23 5.81
CA ALA A 109 11.47 -10.60 6.29
C ALA A 109 12.64 -11.54 5.96
N LYS A 110 13.38 -11.28 4.86
CA LYS A 110 14.57 -12.04 4.46
C LYS A 110 15.81 -11.61 5.24
N GLU A 111 15.96 -10.31 5.49
CA GLU A 111 17.14 -9.76 6.17
C GLU A 111 17.28 -10.26 7.61
N ASP A 112 16.15 -10.39 8.32
CA ASP A 112 16.13 -10.84 9.70
C ASP A 112 15.04 -11.92 9.92
N PRO A 113 15.43 -13.21 10.08
CA PRO A 113 14.51 -14.31 10.37
C PRO A 113 13.72 -14.15 11.68
N GLU A 114 14.20 -13.36 12.64
CA GLU A 114 13.53 -13.13 13.93
C GLU A 114 12.63 -11.89 13.89
N SER A 115 12.57 -11.19 12.74
CA SER A 115 11.75 -10.01 12.59
C SER A 115 10.24 -10.32 12.64
N HIS A 116 9.48 -9.31 13.06
CA HIS A 116 8.03 -9.30 12.99
C HIS A 116 7.58 -8.24 11.99
N VAL A 117 7.33 -8.68 10.76
CA VAL A 117 6.87 -7.81 9.68
C VAL A 117 5.35 -7.73 9.71
N ARG A 118 4.82 -6.50 9.69
CA ARG A 118 3.39 -6.23 9.63
C ARG A 118 3.09 -5.34 8.43
N VAL A 119 2.26 -5.84 7.53
CA VAL A 119 1.76 -5.09 6.38
C VAL A 119 0.36 -4.58 6.72
N VAL A 120 0.18 -3.26 6.71
CA VAL A 120 -1.14 -2.65 6.95
C VAL A 120 -1.81 -2.39 5.60
N CYS A 121 -2.70 -3.28 5.19
CA CYS A 121 -3.34 -3.28 3.88
C CYS A 121 -4.61 -4.15 3.91
N ASP A 122 -5.59 -3.84 3.06
CA ASP A 122 -6.80 -4.65 2.83
C ASP A 122 -6.88 -5.18 1.38
N ASP A 123 -5.81 -4.98 0.60
CA ASP A 123 -5.76 -5.34 -0.82
C ASP A 123 -5.50 -6.84 -1.03
N THR A 124 -6.28 -7.47 -1.91
CA THR A 124 -6.16 -8.91 -2.18
C THR A 124 -4.90 -9.24 -2.98
N ASP A 125 -4.41 -8.31 -3.79
CA ASP A 125 -3.24 -8.52 -4.66
C ASP A 125 -1.98 -8.55 -3.77
N VAL A 126 -1.89 -7.65 -2.79
CA VAL A 126 -0.87 -7.69 -1.73
C VAL A 126 -0.93 -9.02 -0.95
N PHE A 127 -2.11 -9.47 -0.54
CA PHE A 127 -2.24 -10.74 0.18
C PHE A 127 -1.72 -11.93 -0.65
N ALA A 128 -2.13 -12.01 -1.93
CA ALA A 128 -1.72 -13.09 -2.82
C ALA A 128 -0.20 -13.10 -3.05
N LEU A 129 0.39 -11.93 -3.25
CA LEU A 129 1.83 -11.75 -3.42
C LEU A 129 2.60 -12.14 -2.16
N LEU A 130 2.19 -11.66 -0.98
CA LEU A 130 2.84 -12.01 0.30
C LEU A 130 2.81 -13.51 0.56
N ALA A 131 1.66 -14.17 0.38
CA ALA A 131 1.53 -15.61 0.60
C ALA A 131 2.42 -16.42 -0.34
N TYR A 132 2.43 -16.07 -1.64
CA TYR A 132 3.26 -16.73 -2.64
C TYR A 132 4.75 -16.57 -2.33
N TYR A 133 5.21 -15.33 -2.13
CA TYR A 133 6.62 -15.05 -1.90
C TYR A 133 7.12 -15.56 -0.54
N TYR A 134 6.26 -15.67 0.47
CA TYR A 134 6.65 -16.27 1.74
C TYR A 134 7.16 -17.71 1.58
N LEU A 135 6.45 -18.53 0.79
CA LEU A 135 6.88 -19.90 0.52
C LEU A 135 8.03 -19.98 -0.47
N SER A 136 7.95 -19.25 -1.59
CA SER A 136 8.95 -19.36 -2.66
C SER A 136 10.33 -18.92 -2.19
N GLU A 137 10.38 -17.94 -1.29
CA GLU A 137 11.59 -17.40 -0.68
C GLU A 137 11.98 -18.08 0.64
N LYS A 138 11.19 -19.07 1.08
CA LYS A 138 11.44 -19.89 2.29
C LYS A 138 11.62 -19.07 3.56
N LEU A 139 10.84 -18.01 3.70
CA LEU A 139 10.92 -17.09 4.83
C LEU A 139 10.62 -17.80 6.16
N GLN A 140 11.24 -17.31 7.24
CA GLN A 140 11.03 -17.82 8.59
C GLN A 140 10.44 -16.78 9.54
N SER A 141 10.58 -15.49 9.22
CA SER A 141 10.07 -14.39 10.04
C SER A 141 8.55 -14.45 10.19
N SER A 142 8.08 -13.77 11.23
CA SER A 142 6.66 -13.54 11.45
C SER A 142 6.17 -12.51 10.44
N LEU A 143 5.17 -12.86 9.63
CA LEU A 143 4.56 -11.95 8.66
C LEU A 143 3.04 -11.91 8.87
N THR A 144 2.52 -10.74 9.19
CA THR A 144 1.07 -10.52 9.33
C THR A 144 0.59 -9.42 8.39
N MET A 145 -0.65 -9.58 7.91
CA MET A 145 -1.35 -8.57 7.15
C MET A 145 -2.56 -8.10 7.93
N GLN A 146 -2.64 -6.80 8.23
CA GLN A 146 -3.67 -6.22 9.07
C GLN A 146 -4.46 -5.16 8.31
N SER A 147 -5.78 -5.19 8.45
CA SER A 147 -6.64 -4.13 7.91
C SER A 147 -6.28 -2.76 8.51
N PRO A 148 -6.26 -1.68 7.72
CA PRO A 148 -6.15 -0.32 8.24
C PRO A 148 -7.36 0.11 9.08
N ILE A 149 -8.48 -0.62 8.99
CA ILE A 149 -9.70 -0.30 9.74
C ILE A 149 -9.71 -1.06 11.06
N MET A 150 -9.83 -0.33 12.17
CA MET A 150 -9.81 -0.90 13.51
C MET A 150 -10.88 -1.98 13.71
N GLY A 151 -10.49 -3.08 14.37
CA GLY A 151 -11.39 -4.19 14.70
C GLY A 151 -11.65 -5.18 13.56
N ARG A 152 -11.00 -5.01 12.40
CA ARG A 152 -11.05 -5.97 11.28
C ARG A 152 -9.95 -7.03 11.37
N SER A 153 -9.89 -7.87 10.34
CA SER A 153 -8.99 -9.02 10.23
C SER A 153 -7.51 -8.65 10.37
N CYS A 154 -6.80 -9.50 11.09
CA CYS A 154 -5.34 -9.62 11.07
C CYS A 154 -5.05 -11.06 10.65
N ILE A 155 -4.38 -11.23 9.52
CA ILE A 155 -4.11 -12.52 8.91
C ILE A 155 -2.65 -12.86 9.18
N ASP A 156 -2.42 -14.05 9.76
CA ASP A 156 -1.10 -14.65 9.80
C ASP A 156 -0.80 -15.26 8.43
N VAL A 157 0.19 -14.67 7.74
CA VAL A 157 0.60 -15.13 6.40
C VAL A 157 1.43 -16.42 6.51
N LYS A 158 2.16 -16.62 7.61
CA LYS A 158 3.06 -17.77 7.81
C LYS A 158 2.28 -19.04 8.10
N GLU A 159 1.67 -19.12 9.28
CA GLU A 159 1.11 -20.39 9.78
C GLU A 159 -0.29 -20.63 9.22
N GLU A 160 -1.18 -19.63 9.28
CA GLU A 160 -2.58 -19.79 8.87
C GLU A 160 -2.80 -19.76 7.35
N THR A 161 -1.82 -19.30 6.58
CA THR A 161 -1.94 -19.19 5.11
C THR A 161 -0.89 -20.03 4.39
N ALA A 162 0.37 -19.56 4.35
CA ALA A 162 1.43 -20.14 3.54
C ALA A 162 1.68 -21.62 3.88
N ARG A 163 1.92 -21.94 5.16
CA ARG A 163 2.22 -23.32 5.60
C ARG A 163 0.99 -24.22 5.56
N LYS A 164 -0.15 -23.75 6.07
CA LYS A 164 -1.42 -24.49 6.09
C LYS A 164 -1.94 -24.84 4.69
N HIS A 165 -1.69 -23.98 3.71
CA HIS A 165 -2.15 -24.15 2.34
C HIS A 165 -0.99 -24.33 1.34
N SER A 166 0.10 -24.95 1.77
CA SER A 166 1.33 -25.13 0.97
C SER A 166 1.14 -25.88 -0.35
N ALA A 167 0.06 -26.67 -0.49
CA ALA A 167 -0.29 -27.33 -1.75
C ALA A 167 -0.97 -26.40 -2.79
N ILE A 168 -1.53 -25.26 -2.36
CA ILE A 168 -2.28 -24.33 -3.23
C ILE A 168 -1.51 -23.02 -3.42
N VAL A 169 -0.82 -22.55 -2.38
CA VAL A 169 -0.10 -21.26 -2.39
C VAL A 169 0.90 -21.12 -3.55
N PRO A 170 1.65 -22.16 -3.96
CA PRO A 170 2.52 -22.07 -5.15
C PRO A 170 1.76 -21.74 -6.45
N GLU A 171 0.48 -22.11 -6.53
CA GLU A 171 -0.38 -21.86 -7.69
C GLU A 171 -1.20 -20.56 -7.54
N LEU A 172 -1.10 -19.88 -6.39
CA LEU A 172 -2.02 -18.81 -6.00
C LEU A 172 -2.02 -17.65 -7.01
N LEU A 173 -0.85 -17.21 -7.49
CA LEU A 173 -0.77 -16.13 -8.47
C LEU A 173 -1.42 -16.50 -9.80
N ALA A 174 -1.22 -17.73 -10.26
CA ALA A 174 -1.86 -18.23 -11.47
C ALA A 174 -3.38 -18.35 -11.31
N LEU A 175 -3.85 -18.84 -10.15
CA LEU A 175 -5.27 -18.88 -9.82
C LEU A 175 -5.89 -17.49 -9.75
N HIS A 176 -5.18 -16.54 -9.13
CA HIS A 176 -5.61 -15.14 -9.00
C HIS A 176 -5.81 -14.52 -10.38
N ALA A 177 -4.82 -14.64 -11.26
CA ALA A 177 -4.90 -14.21 -12.65
C ALA A 177 -6.05 -14.87 -13.43
N LEU A 178 -6.24 -16.20 -13.31
CA LEU A 178 -7.31 -16.92 -14.00
C LEU A 178 -8.72 -16.48 -13.55
N THR A 179 -8.87 -16.17 -12.25
CA THR A 179 -10.15 -15.77 -11.66
C THR A 179 -10.42 -14.28 -11.72
N GLY A 180 -9.47 -13.52 -12.26
CA GLY A 180 -9.49 -12.07 -12.41
C GLY A 180 -8.84 -11.35 -11.22
N CYS A 181 -7.96 -10.41 -11.55
CA CYS A 181 -7.34 -9.43 -10.65
C CYS A 181 -7.32 -8.06 -11.33
N ASP A 182 -6.67 -7.07 -10.73
CA ASP A 182 -6.66 -5.71 -11.29
C ASP A 182 -5.97 -5.63 -12.66
N SER A 183 -4.99 -6.51 -12.92
CA SER A 183 -4.24 -6.55 -14.19
C SER A 183 -4.91 -7.37 -15.29
N VAL A 184 -5.79 -8.33 -14.96
CA VAL A 184 -6.39 -9.25 -15.95
C VAL A 184 -7.86 -9.57 -15.66
N ALA A 185 -8.66 -9.65 -16.72
CA ALA A 185 -10.04 -10.11 -16.63
C ALA A 185 -10.12 -11.60 -16.29
N ALA A 186 -11.18 -11.98 -15.57
CA ALA A 186 -11.46 -13.38 -15.27
C ALA A 186 -11.70 -14.21 -16.54
N THR A 187 -11.21 -15.44 -16.57
CA THR A 187 -11.48 -16.37 -17.67
C THR A 187 -12.95 -16.82 -17.61
N TYR A 188 -13.63 -16.79 -18.76
CA TYR A 188 -15.04 -17.16 -18.85
C TYR A 188 -15.29 -18.57 -18.27
N GLY A 189 -16.22 -18.66 -17.32
CA GLY A 189 -16.59 -19.93 -16.68
C GLY A 189 -15.58 -20.46 -15.65
N ILE A 190 -14.58 -19.67 -15.24
CA ILE A 190 -13.61 -19.99 -14.18
C ILE A 190 -13.70 -18.95 -13.06
N GLY A 191 -14.50 -19.26 -12.03
CA GLY A 191 -14.53 -18.50 -10.79
C GLY A 191 -13.61 -19.09 -9.70
N LYS A 192 -13.38 -18.32 -8.63
CA LYS A 192 -12.52 -18.69 -7.48
C LYS A 192 -12.78 -20.09 -6.93
N THR A 193 -14.05 -20.45 -6.71
CA THR A 193 -14.44 -21.77 -6.20
C THR A 193 -14.01 -22.90 -7.12
N LYS A 194 -14.18 -22.72 -8.44
CA LYS A 194 -13.82 -23.73 -9.43
C LYS A 194 -12.29 -23.86 -9.54
N ALA A 195 -11.59 -22.73 -9.56
CA ALA A 195 -10.14 -22.69 -9.63
C ALA A 195 -9.50 -23.41 -8.41
N ILE A 196 -9.96 -23.11 -7.19
CA ILE A 196 -9.50 -23.78 -5.96
C ILE A 196 -9.83 -25.28 -5.98
N ALA A 197 -11.02 -25.66 -6.45
CA ALA A 197 -11.40 -27.07 -6.55
C ALA A 197 -10.50 -27.86 -7.52
N VAL A 198 -10.05 -27.23 -8.61
CA VAL A 198 -9.10 -27.83 -9.55
C VAL A 198 -7.70 -27.89 -8.94
N ALA A 199 -7.21 -26.80 -8.33
CA ALA A 199 -5.90 -26.79 -7.66
C ALA A 199 -5.78 -27.88 -6.59
N ARG A 200 -6.85 -28.11 -5.81
CA ARG A 200 -6.90 -29.18 -4.81
C ARG A 200 -6.81 -30.61 -5.38
N LYS A 201 -7.04 -30.79 -6.68
CA LYS A 201 -6.83 -32.08 -7.35
C LYS A 201 -5.36 -32.31 -7.74
N GLY A 202 -4.47 -31.35 -7.51
CA GLY A 202 -3.04 -31.45 -7.78
C GLY A 202 -2.65 -31.10 -9.22
N TYR A 203 -3.53 -30.45 -9.98
CA TYR A 203 -3.15 -29.89 -11.28
C TYR A 203 -2.27 -28.66 -11.06
N THR A 204 -1.12 -28.63 -11.71
CA THR A 204 -0.22 -27.48 -11.72
C THR A 204 -0.60 -26.52 -12.84
N LEU A 205 -0.46 -25.22 -12.59
CA LEU A 205 -0.65 -24.14 -13.56
C LEU A 205 0.68 -23.59 -14.05
N ASP A 206 1.76 -24.37 -13.93
CA ASP A 206 3.12 -24.01 -14.31
C ASP A 206 3.27 -23.74 -15.81
N GLN A 207 2.28 -24.12 -16.63
CA GLN A 207 2.24 -23.85 -18.07
C GLN A 207 1.47 -22.57 -18.44
N LEU A 208 0.77 -21.94 -17.49
CA LEU A 208 0.01 -20.72 -17.75
C LEU A 208 0.95 -19.59 -18.20
N GLY A 209 0.65 -18.98 -19.33
CA GLY A 209 1.46 -17.89 -19.91
C GLY A 209 2.72 -18.35 -20.65
N LYS A 210 3.03 -19.67 -20.71
CA LYS A 210 4.12 -20.16 -21.56
C LYS A 210 3.67 -20.21 -23.03
N PRO A 211 4.33 -19.49 -23.95
CA PRO A 211 3.90 -19.39 -25.35
C PRO A 211 3.99 -20.71 -26.13
N LEU A 212 4.66 -21.73 -25.59
CA LEU A 212 4.86 -23.05 -26.19
C LEU A 212 4.20 -24.19 -25.38
N ALA A 213 3.29 -23.87 -24.46
CA ALA A 213 2.56 -24.91 -23.74
C ALA A 213 1.73 -25.73 -24.74
N ASN A 214 2.15 -26.97 -24.98
CA ASN A 214 1.38 -27.90 -25.81
C ASN A 214 0.03 -28.15 -25.13
N ILE A 215 -1.04 -27.73 -25.78
CA ILE A 215 -2.40 -28.13 -25.44
C ILE A 215 -2.52 -29.58 -25.93
N VAL A 216 -2.14 -30.54 -25.09
CA VAL A 216 -2.40 -31.97 -25.32
C VAL A 216 -3.76 -32.31 -24.75
#